data_AF-A0A932QAY4-F1
#
_entry.id   AF-A0A932QAY4-F1
#
_cell.length_a   1.000
_cell.length_b   1.000
_cell.length_c   1.000
_cell.angle_alpha   90.00
_cell.angle_beta   90.00
_cell.angle_gamma   90.00
#
_symmetry.space_group_name_H-M   'P 1'
#
loop_
_entity.id
_entity.type
_entity.pdbx_description
1 polymer ?
#
loop_
_entity_poly.entity_id
_entity_poly.type
_entity_poly.pdbx_seq_one_letter_code
_entity_poly.pdbx_strand_id
1 'polypeptide(L)'
;EARGSDLVRLGLATADEVDWSLEDVAERLFKRKIIQSYDPRDQMFTLEQVSGRDCIYLSPVTRRCTVYEKRPDTCRNFPKIGPRSGFCPYRAKATK
;
A
#
# COMPACT_ATOMS: atom_id res chain seq x y z
N GLU A 1 -2.79 1.31 2.20
CA GLU A 1 -2.90 0.17 3.12
C GLU A 1 -2.51 -1.10 2.38
N ALA A 2 -1.83 -2.03 3.05
CA ALA A 2 -1.30 -3.27 2.52
C ALA A 2 -1.38 -4.38 3.59
N ARG A 3 -1.58 -5.64 3.20
CA ARG A 3 -1.54 -6.81 4.09
C ARG A 3 -0.20 -7.54 4.00
N GLY A 4 0.04 -8.53 4.87
CA GLY A 4 1.27 -9.35 4.83
C GLY A 4 1.56 -9.95 3.45
N SER A 5 0.55 -10.49 2.77
CA SER A 5 0.68 -10.99 1.38
C SER A 5 1.08 -9.90 0.37
N ASP A 6 0.65 -8.67 0.58
CA ASP A 6 1.07 -7.52 -0.24
C ASP A 6 2.52 -7.16 0.01
N LEU A 7 3.02 -7.27 1.25
CA LEU A 7 4.44 -7.05 1.57
C LEU A 7 5.33 -8.05 0.83
N VAL A 8 4.92 -9.33 0.79
CA VAL A 8 5.62 -10.35 0.00
C VAL A 8 5.63 -10.00 -1.48
N ARG A 9 4.47 -9.61 -2.03
CA ARG A 9 4.34 -9.22 -3.43
C ARG A 9 5.20 -8.00 -3.79
N LEU A 10 5.27 -7.02 -2.90
CA LEU A 10 6.11 -5.83 -3.04
C LEU A 10 7.61 -6.14 -2.86
N GLY A 11 7.97 -7.34 -2.39
CA GLY A 11 9.35 -7.73 -2.09
C GLY A 11 9.90 -7.04 -0.84
N LEU A 12 9.02 -6.67 0.09
CA LEU A 12 9.36 -6.01 1.35
C LEU A 12 9.59 -6.99 2.51
N ALA A 13 9.02 -8.19 2.39
CA ALA A 13 9.18 -9.30 3.31
C ALA A 13 9.11 -10.63 2.54
N THR A 14 9.62 -11.71 3.12
CA THR A 14 9.39 -13.08 2.61
C THR A 14 8.12 -13.68 3.20
N ALA A 15 7.65 -14.80 2.64
CA ALA A 15 6.51 -15.53 3.20
C ALA A 15 6.82 -16.05 4.61
N ASP A 16 8.05 -16.54 4.84
CA ASP A 16 8.50 -17.02 6.15
C ASP A 16 8.56 -15.90 7.20
N GLU A 17 9.04 -14.70 6.83
CA GLU A 17 9.05 -13.55 7.75
C GLU A 17 7.63 -13.16 8.18
N VAL A 18 6.69 -13.18 7.23
CA VAL A 18 5.29 -12.85 7.46
C VAL A 18 4.58 -13.91 8.32
N ASP A 19 4.92 -15.19 8.13
CA ASP A 19 4.37 -16.30 8.92
C ASP A 19 4.92 -16.31 10.35
N TRP A 20 6.20 -15.97 10.52
CA TRP A 20 6.86 -15.93 11.82
C TRP A 20 6.34 -14.79 12.70
N SER A 21 6.40 -13.54 12.22
CA SER A 21 6.02 -12.38 13.02
C SER A 21 5.81 -11.13 12.17
N LEU A 22 4.55 -10.73 12.03
CA LEU A 22 4.17 -9.47 11.40
C LEU A 22 4.70 -8.25 12.17
N GLU A 23 4.88 -8.35 13.48
CA GLU A 23 5.37 -7.26 14.33
C GLU A 23 6.85 -6.96 14.06
N ASP A 24 7.69 -7.99 13.94
CA ASP A 24 9.11 -7.82 13.59
C ASP A 24 9.27 -7.22 12.19
N VAL A 25 8.45 -7.69 11.24
CA VAL A 25 8.39 -7.11 9.89
C VAL A 25 7.96 -5.65 9.95
N ALA A 26 6.94 -5.31 10.75
CA ALA A 26 6.48 -3.94 10.93
C ALA A 26 7.60 -3.04 11.47
N GLU A 27 8.28 -3.46 12.54
CA GLU A 27 9.36 -2.69 13.14
C GLU A 27 10.51 -2.45 12.15
N ARG A 28 10.90 -3.49 11.39
CA ARG A 28 11.92 -3.39 10.34
C ARG A 28 11.51 -2.41 9.24
N LEU A 29 10.26 -2.46 8.78
CA LEU A 29 9.76 -1.58 7.73
C LEU A 29 9.57 -0.13 8.21
N PHE A 30 9.22 0.07 9.47
CA PHE A 30 9.12 1.39 10.09
C PHE A 30 10.49 2.07 10.18
N LYS A 31 11.52 1.34 10.63
CA LYS A 31 12.93 1.82 10.64
C LYS A 31 13.42 2.23 9.25
N ARG A 32 12.94 1.56 8.20
CA ARG A 32 13.26 1.86 6.79
C ARG A 32 12.39 2.97 6.17
N LYS A 33 11.45 3.54 6.93
CA LYS A 33 10.48 4.55 6.45
C LYS A 33 9.66 4.08 5.24
N ILE A 34 9.25 2.80 5.27
CA ILE A 34 8.41 2.20 4.23
C ILE A 34 6.94 2.19 4.68
N ILE A 35 6.70 2.10 5.98
CA ILE A 35 5.38 2.18 6.61
C ILE A 35 5.33 3.31 7.64
N GLN A 36 4.15 3.91 7.79
CA GLN A 36 3.82 4.87 8.85
C GLN A 36 3.32 4.17 10.11
N SER A 37 2.54 3.10 9.96
CA SER A 37 1.93 2.39 11.09
C SER A 37 1.54 0.97 10.71
N TYR A 38 1.36 0.14 11.73
CA TYR A 38 0.83 -1.21 11.65
C TYR A 38 -0.31 -1.36 12.66
N ASP A 39 -1.49 -1.82 12.22
CA ASP A 39 -2.58 -2.21 13.12
C ASP A 39 -2.55 -3.73 13.31
N PRO A 40 -2.21 -4.23 14.52
CA PRO A 40 -2.12 -5.66 14.78
C PRO A 40 -3.48 -6.37 14.79
N ARG A 41 -4.59 -5.65 15.01
CA ARG A 41 -5.93 -6.26 15.08
C ARG A 41 -6.41 -6.67 13.69
N ASP A 42 -6.22 -5.78 12.72
CA ASP A 42 -6.60 -5.99 11.32
C ASP A 42 -5.44 -6.50 10.45
N GLN A 43 -4.25 -6.65 11.03
CA GLN A 43 -3.00 -7.02 10.36
C GLN A 43 -2.73 -6.13 9.14
N MET A 44 -2.98 -4.83 9.29
CA MET A 44 -2.95 -3.87 8.21
C MET A 44 -1.75 -2.93 8.35
N PHE A 45 -1.01 -2.77 7.25
CA PHE A 45 0.14 -1.90 7.16
C PHE A 45 -0.24 -0.62 6.42
N THR A 46 0.01 0.52 7.04
CA THR A 46 -0.12 1.83 6.37
C THR A 46 1.21 2.18 5.73
N LEU A 47 1.29 2.09 4.40
CA LEU A 47 2.46 2.51 3.65
C LEU A 47 2.77 3.99 3.89
N GLU A 48 4.05 4.33 3.83
CA GLU A 48 4.54 5.70 3.96
C GLU A 48 3.98 6.62 2.86
N GLN A 49 3.81 7.90 3.20
CA GLN A 49 3.29 8.91 2.28
C GLN A 49 4.29 10.07 2.13
N VAL A 50 4.50 10.49 0.89
CA VAL A 50 5.31 11.67 0.55
C VAL A 50 4.39 12.88 0.44
N SER A 51 4.84 14.03 0.95
CA SER A 51 4.26 15.37 0.75
C SER A 51 2.73 15.43 0.64
N GLY A 52 2.04 15.23 1.75
CA GLY A 52 0.64 15.65 1.90
C GLY A 52 -0.46 14.70 1.41
N ARG A 53 -0.11 13.46 1.02
CA ARG A 53 -0.96 12.23 0.90
C ARG A 53 -0.53 11.27 -0.23
N ASP A 54 0.55 11.56 -0.94
CA ASP A 54 0.97 10.70 -2.05
C ASP A 54 1.66 9.44 -1.55
N CYS A 55 1.38 8.29 -2.17
CA CYS A 55 2.08 7.05 -1.83
C CYS A 55 3.59 7.15 -2.16
N ILE A 56 4.46 6.56 -1.33
CA ILE A 56 5.92 6.48 -1.60
C ILE A 56 6.30 5.86 -2.95
N TYR A 57 5.44 5.03 -3.53
CA TYR A 57 5.67 4.42 -4.83
C TYR A 57 5.12 5.24 -6.00
N LEU A 58 4.67 6.47 -5.77
CA LEU A 58 4.18 7.33 -6.83
C LEU A 58 5.34 8.10 -7.46
N SER A 59 5.55 7.92 -8.78
CA SER A 59 6.55 8.68 -9.52
C SER A 59 6.22 10.19 -9.45
N PRO A 60 7.15 11.06 -9.03
CA PRO A 60 6.89 12.49 -8.93
C PRO A 60 6.67 13.14 -10.31
N VAL A 61 7.29 12.58 -11.35
CA VAL A 61 7.20 13.11 -12.73
C VAL A 61 5.95 12.60 -13.44
N THR A 62 5.77 11.28 -13.51
CA THR A 62 4.70 10.69 -14.34
C THR A 62 3.38 10.53 -13.60
N ARG A 63 3.39 10.67 -12.26
CA ARG A 63 2.24 10.38 -11.38
C ARG A 63 1.71 8.96 -11.55
N ARG A 64 2.55 8.01 -11.99
CA ARG A 64 2.24 6.57 -12.06
C ARG A 64 2.96 5.84 -10.93
N CYS A 65 2.36 4.75 -10.47
CA CYS A 65 3.02 3.86 -9.52
C CYS A 65 4.27 3.23 -10.16
N THR A 66 5.40 3.30 -9.47
CA THR A 66 6.69 2.72 -9.87
C THR A 66 6.71 1.20 -9.74
N VAL A 67 5.90 0.63 -8.85
CA VAL A 67 5.75 -0.83 -8.64
C VAL A 67 4.45 -1.38 -9.23
N TYR A 68 4.09 -0.94 -10.44
CA TYR A 68 2.77 -1.18 -11.04
C TYR A 68 2.34 -2.66 -11.00
N GLU A 69 3.23 -3.58 -11.37
CA GLU A 69 2.94 -5.01 -11.45
C GLU A 69 2.76 -5.67 -10.08
N LYS A 70 3.48 -5.14 -9.07
CA LYS A 70 3.55 -5.65 -7.70
C LYS A 70 2.60 -4.95 -6.73
N ARG A 71 1.67 -4.13 -7.25
CA ARG A 71 0.77 -3.32 -6.43
C ARG A 71 0.00 -4.14 -5.39
N PRO A 72 -0.28 -3.54 -4.21
CA PRO A 72 -1.10 -4.18 -3.20
C PRO A 72 -2.54 -4.34 -3.67
N ASP A 73 -3.27 -5.28 -3.07
CA ASP A 73 -4.64 -5.62 -3.43
C ASP A 73 -5.60 -4.43 -3.33
N THR A 74 -5.40 -3.53 -2.36
CA THR A 74 -6.14 -2.27 -2.25
C THR A 74 -6.04 -1.42 -3.52
N CYS A 75 -4.84 -1.34 -4.14
CA CYS A 75 -4.63 -0.59 -5.37
C CYS A 75 -5.09 -1.35 -6.62
N ARG A 76 -4.98 -2.69 -6.63
CA ARG A 76 -5.38 -3.54 -7.77
C ARG A 76 -6.90 -3.62 -7.91
N ASN A 77 -7.60 -3.70 -6.78
CA ASN A 77 -9.05 -3.85 -6.73
C ASN A 77 -9.78 -2.50 -6.65
N PHE A 78 -9.06 -1.38 -6.70
CA PHE A 78 -9.66 -0.05 -6.82
C PHE A 78 -10.58 0.01 -8.07
N PRO A 79 -11.79 0.57 -7.99
CA PRO A 79 -12.36 1.37 -6.90
C PRO A 79 -13.20 0.58 -5.88
N LYS A 80 -13.26 -0.75 -5.99
CA LYS A 80 -14.11 -1.57 -5.12
C LYS A 80 -13.65 -1.53 -3.66
N ILE A 81 -12.34 -1.41 -3.46
CA ILE A 81 -11.71 -1.37 -2.14
C ILE A 81 -11.16 0.04 -1.88
N GLY A 82 -11.47 0.60 -0.71
CA GLY A 82 -11.00 1.91 -0.24
C GLY A 82 -12.08 2.73 0.49
N PRO A 83 -11.73 3.90 1.04
CA PRO A 83 -12.63 4.71 1.88
C PRO A 83 -13.87 5.22 1.14
N ARG A 84 -13.79 5.37 -0.18
CA ARG A 84 -14.93 5.65 -1.06
C ARG A 84 -15.13 4.47 -2.01
N SER A 85 -15.55 3.34 -1.45
CA SER A 85 -15.81 2.12 -2.23
C SER A 85 -16.82 2.39 -3.36
N GLY A 86 -16.48 1.97 -4.58
CA GLY A 86 -17.26 2.23 -5.80
C GLY A 86 -16.99 3.58 -6.49
N PHE A 87 -16.29 4.52 -5.85
CA PHE A 87 -15.99 5.83 -6.44
C PHE A 87 -14.65 5.83 -7.20
N CYS A 88 -14.69 6.15 -8.49
CA CYS A 88 -13.50 6.36 -9.31
C CYS A 88 -13.36 7.85 -9.70
N PRO A 89 -12.32 8.57 -9.24
CA PRO A 89 -12.15 10.01 -9.53
C PRO A 89 -11.90 10.31 -11.01
N TYR A 90 -11.46 9.32 -11.81
CA TYR A 90 -11.34 9.48 -13.26
C TYR A 90 -12.70 9.43 -13.95
N ARG A 91 -13.59 8.50 -13.56
CA ARG A 91 -14.95 8.40 -14.13
C ARG A 91 -15.80 9.63 -13.83
N ALA A 92 -15.64 10.23 -12.64
CA ALA A 92 -16.34 11.47 -12.29
C ALA A 92 -15.98 12.66 -13.19
N LYS A 93 -14.84 12.61 -13.91
CA LYS A 93 -14.43 13.66 -14.86
C LYS A 93 -14.96 13.45 -16.29
N ALA A 94 -15.53 12.28 -16.60
CA ALA A 94 -16.03 11.97 -17.94
C ALA A 94 -17.39 12.61 -18.27
N THR A 95 -17.96 13.37 -17.33
CA THR A 95 -19.21 14.11 -17.51
C THR A 95 -18.93 15.61 -17.58
N LYS A 96 -18.32 16.07 -18.68
CA LYS A 96 -18.57 17.41 -19.24
C LYS A 96 -18.04 17.50 -20.66
#